data_AF-A0A2D4NZJ1-F1
#
_entry.id   AF-A0A2D4NZJ1-F1
#
_cell.length_a   1.000
_cell.length_b   1.000
_cell.length_c   1.000
_cell.angle_alpha   90.00
_cell.angle_beta   90.00
_cell.angle_gamma   90.00
#
_symmetry.space_group_name_H-M   'P 1'
#
loop_
_entity.id
_entity.type
_entity.pdbx_description
1 polymer ?
#
loop_
_entity_poly.entity_id
_entity_poly.type
_entity_poly.pdbx_seq_one_letter_code
_entity_poly.pdbx_strand_id
1 'polypeptide(L)'
;VLTLTEQPKPLIKAAWCPTRTGLLATLTRDSNVIKLYDMQHTPTPIGDETEPTIIERSVQPCEHYIASFAWHPSSQNRMVVVASNRTMSDFTVFERISLAWSPVTSLMWACGRHLYECTEETSSFEKDIATKMRLRALSRYGLDTEQIWRNHILAGSEDPQLKSLWYTLHYILKIVFAAQDD
;
A
#
# COMPACT_ATOMS: atom_id res chain seq x y z
N VAL A 1 -21.19 -30.12 -1.83
CA VAL A 1 -20.56 -30.03 -0.49
C VAL A 1 -19.27 -29.26 -0.66
N LEU A 2 -19.03 -28.22 0.13
CA LEU A 2 -17.80 -27.44 0.09
C LEU A 2 -16.79 -28.08 1.06
N THR A 3 -15.64 -28.49 0.56
CA THR A 3 -14.55 -29.11 1.33
C THR A 3 -13.35 -28.16 1.39
N LEU A 4 -12.92 -27.82 2.60
CA LEU A 4 -11.70 -27.06 2.81
C LEU A 4 -10.47 -27.93 2.54
N THR A 5 -9.37 -27.30 2.13
CA THR A 5 -8.07 -27.96 1.97
C THR A 5 -7.61 -28.62 3.27
N GLU A 6 -6.97 -29.79 3.13
CA GLU A 6 -6.46 -30.54 4.26
C GLU A 6 -5.46 -29.70 5.07
N GLN A 7 -5.68 -29.66 6.39
CA GLN A 7 -4.80 -28.90 7.28
C GLN A 7 -3.62 -29.79 7.70
N PRO A 8 -2.38 -29.28 7.69
CA PRO A 8 -1.19 -30.06 8.04
C PRO A 8 -1.19 -30.49 9.51
N LYS A 9 -1.99 -29.84 10.35
CA LYS A 9 -2.13 -30.11 11.77
C LYS A 9 -3.62 -30.23 12.14
N PRO A 10 -3.97 -31.00 13.19
CA PRO A 10 -5.35 -31.12 13.63
C PRO A 10 -5.99 -29.78 13.97
N LEU A 11 -7.23 -29.58 13.54
CA LEU A 11 -8.06 -28.46 13.95
C LEU A 11 -8.41 -28.58 15.43
N ILE A 12 -8.23 -27.50 16.18
CA ILE A 12 -8.59 -27.41 17.61
C ILE A 12 -9.79 -26.50 17.83
N LYS A 13 -10.06 -25.56 16.91
CA LYS A 13 -11.24 -24.70 16.98
C LYS A 13 -11.65 -24.22 15.60
N ALA A 14 -12.95 -24.11 15.37
CA ALA A 14 -13.55 -23.43 14.24
C ALA A 14 -14.74 -22.58 14.72
N ALA A 15 -14.90 -21.38 14.17
CA ALA A 15 -16.04 -20.52 14.49
C ALA A 15 -16.37 -19.55 13.35
N TRP A 16 -17.66 -19.44 13.05
CA TRP A 16 -18.20 -18.46 12.11
C TRP A 16 -18.16 -17.05 12.70
N CYS A 17 -17.87 -16.06 11.85
CA CYS A 17 -17.98 -14.67 12.23
C CYS A 17 -19.48 -14.31 12.42
N PRO A 18 -19.91 -13.83 13.60
CA PRO A 18 -21.31 -13.50 13.86
C PRO A 18 -21.77 -12.24 13.12
N THR A 19 -20.83 -11.35 12.78
CA THR A 19 -21.11 -10.05 12.14
C THR A 19 -20.86 -10.03 10.64
N ARG A 20 -20.31 -11.13 10.08
CA ARG A 20 -20.05 -11.26 8.64
C ARG A 20 -20.37 -12.68 8.16
N THR A 21 -21.45 -12.80 7.40
CA THR A 21 -21.90 -14.06 6.79
C THR A 21 -20.78 -14.68 5.96
N GLY A 22 -20.65 -16.01 5.93
CA GLY A 22 -19.69 -16.67 5.04
C GLY A 22 -18.21 -16.52 5.41
N LEU A 23 -17.87 -15.87 6.54
CA LEU A 23 -16.50 -15.82 7.06
C LEU A 23 -16.31 -16.85 8.17
N LEU A 24 -15.41 -17.80 7.96
CA LEU A 24 -15.07 -18.87 8.92
C LEU A 24 -13.63 -18.69 9.42
N ALA A 25 -13.43 -18.71 10.74
CA ALA A 25 -12.10 -18.81 11.35
C ALA A 25 -11.81 -20.24 11.81
N THR A 26 -10.56 -20.65 11.68
CA THR A 26 -10.05 -21.92 12.18
C THR A 26 -8.70 -21.76 12.86
N LEU A 27 -8.44 -22.63 13.83
CA LEU A 27 -7.18 -22.72 14.56
C LEU A 27 -6.73 -24.18 14.58
N THR A 28 -5.46 -24.40 14.26
CA THR A 28 -4.81 -25.71 14.33
C THR A 28 -3.95 -25.81 15.58
N ARG A 29 -3.65 -27.05 15.99
CA ARG A 29 -2.80 -27.34 17.16
C ARG A 29 -1.42 -26.69 17.01
N ASP A 30 -0.89 -26.14 18.12
CA ASP A 30 0.45 -25.53 18.18
C ASP A 30 0.69 -24.50 17.07
N SER A 31 -0.32 -23.66 16.85
CA SER A 31 -0.30 -22.57 15.87
C SER A 31 -0.53 -21.24 16.57
N ASN A 32 0.22 -20.23 16.17
CA ASN A 32 -0.06 -18.83 16.49
C ASN A 32 -0.82 -18.12 15.35
N VAL A 33 -1.22 -18.87 14.32
CA VAL A 33 -1.96 -18.39 13.16
C VAL A 33 -3.39 -18.88 13.19
N ILE A 34 -4.34 -17.96 13.01
CA ILE A 34 -5.75 -18.24 12.73
C ILE A 34 -5.95 -18.13 11.21
N LYS A 35 -6.48 -19.18 10.60
CA LYS A 35 -6.86 -19.17 9.18
C LYS A 35 -8.31 -18.72 9.02
N LEU A 36 -8.56 -17.92 8.02
CA LEU A 36 -9.83 -17.31 7.67
C LEU A 36 -10.22 -17.74 6.26
N TYR A 37 -11.47 -18.19 6.10
CA TYR A 37 -12.05 -18.62 4.84
C TYR A 37 -13.26 -17.76 4.56
N ASP A 38 -13.20 -16.98 3.48
CA ASP A 38 -14.28 -16.13 3.03
C ASP A 38 -14.98 -16.76 1.83
N MET A 39 -16.24 -17.12 2.01
CA MET A 39 -17.09 -17.79 1.02
C MET A 39 -18.14 -16.84 0.41
N GLN A 40 -18.15 -15.55 0.78
CA GLN A 40 -19.13 -14.59 0.26
C GLN A 40 -18.92 -14.27 -1.23
N HIS A 41 -17.72 -14.52 -1.76
CA HIS A 41 -17.39 -14.28 -3.16
C HIS A 41 -17.84 -15.39 -4.12
N THR A 42 -18.67 -16.33 -3.65
CA THR A 42 -19.31 -17.29 -4.53
C THR A 42 -20.28 -16.53 -5.44
N PRO A 43 -20.03 -16.42 -6.76
CA PRO A 43 -20.94 -15.72 -7.65
C PRO A 43 -22.33 -16.37 -7.57
N THR A 44 -23.38 -15.55 -7.63
CA THR A 44 -24.74 -16.05 -7.87
C THR A 44 -24.71 -16.84 -9.17
N PRO A 45 -25.17 -18.11 -9.17
CA PRO A 45 -25.04 -18.96 -10.35
C PRO A 45 -25.94 -18.42 -11.46
N ILE A 46 -25.34 -17.72 -12.41
CA ILE A 46 -25.90 -17.48 -13.73
C ILE A 46 -25.36 -18.61 -14.62
N GLY A 47 -25.87 -19.83 -14.39
CA GLY A 47 -25.42 -21.05 -15.05
C GLY A 47 -25.02 -22.15 -14.07
N ASP A 48 -25.32 -23.41 -14.43
CA ASP A 48 -24.72 -24.58 -13.78
C ASP A 48 -23.20 -24.54 -14.03
N GLU A 49 -22.39 -24.91 -13.04
CA GLU A 49 -20.92 -25.02 -13.10
C GLU A 49 -20.08 -23.75 -12.80
N THR A 50 -20.39 -22.96 -11.76
CA THR A 50 -19.36 -22.12 -11.11
C THR A 50 -18.95 -22.68 -9.77
N GLU A 51 -17.69 -23.14 -9.67
CA GLU A 51 -17.10 -23.57 -8.41
C GLU A 51 -17.06 -22.39 -7.40
N PRO A 52 -17.40 -22.65 -6.12
CA PRO A 52 -17.34 -21.62 -5.10
C PRO A 52 -15.89 -21.17 -4.87
N THR A 53 -15.61 -19.89 -5.11
CA THR A 53 -14.30 -19.31 -4.84
C THR A 53 -14.17 -18.97 -3.36
N ILE A 54 -13.37 -19.74 -2.63
CA ILE A 54 -13.02 -19.48 -1.23
C ILE A 54 -11.76 -18.62 -1.20
N ILE A 55 -11.82 -17.46 -0.53
CA ILE A 55 -10.63 -16.65 -0.30
C ILE A 55 -10.03 -17.03 1.05
N GLU A 56 -8.85 -17.64 1.00
CA GLU A 56 -8.07 -17.99 2.19
C GLU A 56 -7.15 -16.86 2.62
N ARG A 57 -7.06 -16.65 3.94
CA ARG A 57 -6.13 -15.70 4.57
C ARG A 57 -5.76 -16.12 5.98
N SER A 58 -4.69 -15.53 6.50
CA SER A 58 -4.13 -15.86 7.80
C SER A 58 -3.92 -14.60 8.61
N VAL A 59 -4.20 -14.67 9.91
CA VAL A 59 -3.87 -13.61 10.88
C VAL A 59 -3.04 -14.20 12.02
N GLN A 60 -2.06 -13.44 12.48
CA GLN A 60 -1.18 -13.81 13.59
C GLN A 60 -1.27 -12.73 14.68
N PRO A 61 -2.19 -12.89 15.65
CA PRO A 61 -2.44 -11.87 16.67
C PRO A 61 -1.37 -11.77 17.76
N CYS A 62 -0.53 -12.80 17.91
CA CYS A 62 0.57 -12.82 18.87
C CYS A 62 1.68 -13.75 18.41
N GLU A 63 2.84 -13.68 19.05
CA GLU A 63 3.98 -14.56 18.74
C GLU A 63 3.81 -15.97 19.34
N HIS A 64 3.11 -16.09 20.47
CA HIS A 64 2.88 -17.36 21.16
C HIS A 64 1.76 -18.19 20.53
N TYR A 65 1.81 -19.52 20.74
CA TYR A 65 0.74 -20.41 20.31
C TYR A 65 -0.60 -20.05 20.94
N ILE A 66 -1.65 -20.11 20.13
CA ILE A 66 -3.00 -19.76 20.55
C ILE A 66 -3.67 -21.00 21.14
N ALA A 67 -4.17 -20.88 22.37
CA ALA A 67 -4.97 -21.92 23.01
C ALA A 67 -6.45 -21.83 22.58
N SER A 68 -6.98 -20.62 22.39
CA SER A 68 -8.35 -20.41 21.88
C SER A 68 -8.55 -19.01 21.32
N PHE A 69 -9.63 -18.83 20.56
CA PHE A 69 -10.07 -17.53 20.05
C PHE A 69 -11.58 -17.35 20.14
N ALA A 70 -12.08 -16.12 20.12
CA ALA A 70 -13.50 -15.81 20.00
C ALA A 70 -13.71 -14.56 19.13
N TRP A 71 -14.77 -14.56 18.34
CA TRP A 71 -15.25 -13.37 17.65
C TRP A 71 -16.00 -12.46 18.64
N HIS A 72 -15.87 -11.15 18.48
CA HIS A 72 -16.75 -10.22 19.18
C HIS A 72 -18.18 -10.33 18.62
N PRO A 73 -19.22 -10.38 19.46
CA PRO A 73 -20.59 -10.65 18.99
C PRO A 73 -21.17 -9.51 18.13
N SER A 74 -20.82 -8.26 18.42
CA SER A 74 -21.36 -7.07 17.72
C SER A 74 -20.34 -6.20 17.00
N SER A 75 -19.04 -6.39 17.23
CA SER A 75 -18.00 -5.56 16.62
C SER A 75 -17.49 -6.31 15.41
N GLN A 76 -17.59 -5.70 14.23
CA GLN A 76 -17.13 -6.32 13.01
C GLN A 76 -15.63 -6.59 13.07
N ASN A 77 -15.24 -7.75 12.54
CA ASN A 77 -13.85 -8.16 12.38
C ASN A 77 -13.00 -8.13 13.66
N ARG A 78 -13.61 -8.06 14.84
CA ARG A 78 -12.88 -8.01 16.10
C ARG A 78 -12.82 -9.39 16.73
N MET A 79 -11.63 -9.78 17.19
CA MET A 79 -11.37 -11.06 17.81
C MET A 79 -10.59 -10.89 19.09
N VAL A 80 -10.80 -11.82 20.02
CA VAL A 80 -9.96 -12.00 21.20
C VAL A 80 -9.30 -13.37 21.09
N VAL A 81 -8.01 -13.43 21.40
CA VAL A 81 -7.27 -14.69 21.54
C VAL A 81 -6.75 -14.86 22.95
N VAL A 82 -6.63 -16.12 23.37
CA VAL A 82 -5.89 -16.52 24.56
C VAL A 82 -4.73 -17.38 24.10
N ALA A 83 -3.51 -16.93 24.40
CA ALA A 83 -2.29 -17.67 24.13
C ALA A 83 -2.05 -18.77 25.18
N SER A 84 -1.20 -19.73 24.86
CA SER A 84 -0.83 -20.85 25.74
C SER A 84 -0.13 -20.39 27.02
N ASN A 85 0.54 -19.23 26.99
CA ASN A 85 1.12 -18.57 28.15
C ASN A 85 0.09 -17.77 28.99
N ARG A 86 -1.21 -17.93 28.70
CA ARG A 86 -2.34 -17.28 29.39
C ARG A 86 -2.46 -15.76 29.17
N THR A 87 -1.73 -15.18 28.21
CA THR A 87 -1.99 -13.81 27.80
C THR A 87 -3.23 -13.75 26.91
N MET A 88 -3.98 -12.66 27.04
CA MET A 88 -5.14 -12.38 26.22
C MET A 88 -4.85 -11.16 25.34
N SER A 89 -5.23 -11.23 24.07
CA SER A 89 -5.01 -10.14 23.12
C SER A 89 -6.28 -9.90 22.30
N ASP A 90 -6.70 -8.64 22.27
CA ASP A 90 -7.77 -8.15 21.41
C ASP A 90 -7.16 -7.58 20.13
N PHE A 91 -7.72 -7.91 18.98
CA PHE A 91 -7.24 -7.40 17.70
C PHE A 91 -8.34 -7.30 16.64
N THR A 92 -8.07 -6.51 15.60
CA THR A 92 -8.94 -6.37 14.43
C THR A 92 -8.38 -7.17 13.27
N VAL A 93 -9.22 -8.00 12.67
CA VAL A 93 -8.98 -8.72 11.43
C VAL A 93 -9.21 -7.77 10.25
N PHE A 94 -8.14 -7.26 9.66
CA PHE A 94 -8.29 -6.39 8.50
C PHE A 94 -8.71 -7.17 7.26
N GLU A 95 -9.64 -6.60 6.49
CA GLU A 95 -9.87 -7.01 5.11
C GLU A 95 -8.64 -6.65 4.27
N ARG A 96 -8.45 -7.33 3.12
CA ARG A 96 -7.41 -6.88 2.18
C ARG A 96 -7.83 -5.52 1.64
N ILE A 97 -7.10 -4.50 2.05
CA ILE A 97 -7.17 -3.17 1.45
C ILE A 97 -6.33 -3.25 0.17
N SER A 98 -7.00 -3.13 -0.98
CA SER A 98 -6.29 -2.91 -2.25
C SER A 98 -5.80 -1.48 -2.26
N LEU A 99 -4.49 -1.30 -2.38
CA LEU A 99 -3.82 0.00 -2.45
C LEU A 99 -3.30 0.22 -3.87
N ALA A 100 -3.62 1.35 -4.46
CA ALA A 100 -3.10 1.80 -5.75
C ALA A 100 -2.40 3.14 -5.56
N TRP A 101 -1.15 3.24 -6.03
CA TRP A 101 -0.40 4.48 -6.03
C TRP A 101 -0.21 4.96 -7.47
N SER A 102 -0.71 6.15 -7.74
CA SER A 102 -0.53 6.83 -9.01
C SER A 102 0.89 7.41 -9.15
N PRO A 103 1.47 7.42 -10.37
CA PRO A 103 2.71 8.15 -10.64
C PRO A 103 2.64 9.65 -10.32
N VAL A 104 1.45 10.24 -10.15
CA VAL A 104 1.21 11.65 -9.80
C VAL A 104 0.90 11.87 -8.32
N THR A 105 1.50 11.09 -7.42
CA THR A 105 1.38 11.20 -5.95
C THR A 105 -0.02 11.02 -5.35
N SER A 106 -1.02 10.66 -6.16
CA SER A 106 -2.33 10.22 -5.66
C SER A 106 -2.27 8.80 -5.10
N LEU A 107 -2.78 8.61 -3.90
CA LEU A 107 -2.94 7.33 -3.23
C LEU A 107 -4.43 6.98 -3.16
N MET A 108 -4.82 5.82 -3.70
CA MET A 108 -6.19 5.32 -3.62
C MET A 108 -6.24 3.98 -2.90
N TRP A 109 -7.23 3.78 -2.04
CA TRP A 109 -7.46 2.49 -1.40
C TRP A 109 -8.93 2.17 -1.16
N ALA A 110 -9.27 0.90 -1.25
CA ALA A 110 -10.61 0.41 -0.93
C ALA A 110 -10.65 -0.18 0.49
N CYS A 111 -11.64 0.22 1.29
CA CYS A 111 -11.92 -0.39 2.60
C CYS A 111 -13.43 -0.61 2.74
N GLY A 112 -13.84 -1.87 2.82
CA GLY A 112 -15.24 -2.26 2.81
C GLY A 112 -15.94 -1.80 1.52
N ARG A 113 -16.96 -0.95 1.66
CA ARG A 113 -17.73 -0.37 0.54
C ARG A 113 -17.27 1.04 0.15
N HIS A 114 -16.18 1.52 0.73
CA HIS A 114 -15.68 2.87 0.52
C HIS A 114 -14.38 2.83 -0.28
N LEU A 115 -14.28 3.73 -1.25
CA LEU A 115 -13.04 4.05 -1.95
C LEU A 115 -12.54 5.38 -1.41
N TYR A 116 -11.31 5.40 -0.93
CA TYR A 116 -10.64 6.58 -0.42
C TYR A 116 -9.60 7.04 -1.42
N GLU A 117 -9.46 8.35 -1.55
CA GLU A 117 -8.44 9.00 -2.35
C GLU A 117 -7.74 10.06 -1.50
N CYS A 118 -6.40 10.01 -1.50
CA CYS A 118 -5.55 11.04 -0.94
C CYS A 118 -4.72 11.61 -2.09
N THR A 119 -5.00 12.86 -2.45
CA THR A 119 -4.24 13.62 -3.42
C THR A 119 -3.49 14.72 -2.68
N GLU A 120 -2.24 14.93 -3.07
CA GLU A 120 -1.48 16.09 -2.57
C GLU A 120 -2.16 17.36 -3.09
N GLU A 121 -2.65 18.20 -2.17
CA GLU A 121 -3.26 19.46 -2.56
C GLU A 121 -2.19 20.36 -3.20
N THR A 122 -2.49 20.87 -4.40
CA THR A 122 -1.62 21.82 -5.12
C THR A 122 -1.56 23.21 -4.47
N SER A 123 -2.18 23.38 -3.29
CA SER A 123 -2.37 24.65 -2.59
C SER A 123 -1.21 25.03 -1.67
N SER A 124 -0.23 24.14 -1.42
CA SER A 124 0.99 24.52 -0.72
C SER A 124 1.83 25.44 -1.61
N PHE A 125 2.05 26.67 -1.12
CA PHE A 125 2.86 27.70 -1.79
C PHE A 125 4.32 27.27 -2.07
N GLU A 126 4.76 26.14 -1.52
CA GLU A 126 6.01 25.48 -1.85
C GLU A 126 5.70 24.09 -2.42
N LYS A 127 5.88 23.92 -3.73
CA LYS A 127 5.85 22.60 -4.35
C LYS A 127 6.92 21.73 -3.72
N ASP A 128 6.55 20.51 -3.30
CA ASP A 128 7.49 19.50 -2.83
C ASP A 128 8.69 19.35 -3.79
N ILE A 129 9.88 19.09 -3.22
CA ILE A 129 11.12 18.97 -3.98
C ILE A 129 11.02 17.85 -5.01
N ALA A 130 10.33 16.74 -4.73
CA ALA A 130 10.14 15.68 -5.71
C ALA A 130 9.28 16.15 -6.88
N THR A 131 8.23 16.93 -6.60
CA THR A 131 7.39 17.56 -7.63
C THR A 131 8.18 18.58 -8.47
N LYS A 132 9.00 19.43 -7.84
CA LYS A 132 9.91 20.37 -8.54
C LYS A 132 10.90 19.62 -9.44
N MET A 133 11.54 18.57 -8.91
CA MET A 133 12.51 17.78 -9.67
C MET A 133 11.88 17.00 -10.81
N ARG A 134 10.67 16.46 -10.62
CA ARG A 134 9.92 15.81 -11.70
C ARG A 134 9.61 16.78 -12.85
N LEU A 135 9.10 17.97 -12.55
CA LEU A 135 8.77 18.97 -13.58
C LEU A 135 10.03 19.40 -14.35
N ARG A 136 11.15 19.57 -13.64
CA ARG A 136 12.46 19.81 -14.26
C ARG A 136 12.88 18.68 -15.18
N ALA A 137 12.83 17.44 -14.71
CA ALA A 137 13.20 16.26 -15.49
C ALA A 137 12.33 16.11 -16.76
N LEU A 138 11.01 16.29 -16.65
CA LEU A 138 10.09 16.29 -17.79
C LEU A 138 10.39 17.42 -18.78
N SER A 139 10.86 18.56 -18.28
CA SER A 139 11.32 19.69 -19.10
C SER A 139 12.73 19.52 -19.64
N ARG A 140 13.35 18.34 -19.45
CA ARG A 140 14.72 17.99 -19.86
C ARG A 140 15.79 18.92 -19.26
N TYR A 141 15.52 19.46 -18.07
CA TYR A 141 16.44 20.30 -17.32
C TYR A 141 17.79 19.58 -17.08
N GLY A 142 18.88 20.28 -17.33
CA GLY A 142 20.25 19.77 -17.17
C GLY A 142 20.74 18.87 -18.30
N LEU A 143 19.90 18.59 -19.31
CA LEU A 143 20.27 17.74 -20.45
C LEU A 143 20.92 18.52 -21.60
N ASP A 144 20.60 19.80 -21.77
CA ASP A 144 21.20 20.65 -22.81
C ASP A 144 22.61 21.09 -22.37
N THR A 145 23.62 20.50 -23.01
CA THR A 145 25.05 20.77 -22.75
C THR A 145 25.67 21.75 -23.74
N GLU A 146 24.98 22.08 -24.84
CA GLU A 146 25.46 23.07 -25.82
C GLU A 146 25.02 24.47 -25.43
N GLN A 147 23.73 24.62 -25.11
CA GLN A 147 23.13 25.89 -24.70
C GLN A 147 22.80 25.86 -23.22
N ILE A 148 23.82 25.66 -22.39
CA ILE A 148 23.71 25.49 -20.93
C ILE A 148 22.91 26.60 -20.23
N TRP A 149 22.93 27.82 -20.78
CA TRP A 149 22.14 28.94 -20.26
C TRP A 149 20.62 28.66 -20.27
N ARG A 150 20.10 27.79 -21.15
CA ARG A 150 18.68 27.42 -21.17
C ARG A 150 18.22 26.74 -19.89
N ASN A 151 19.12 26.02 -19.21
CA ASN A 151 18.82 25.39 -17.93
C ASN A 151 18.48 26.42 -16.84
N HIS A 152 18.93 27.68 -16.96
CA HIS A 152 18.48 28.78 -16.10
C HIS A 152 16.96 29.01 -16.18
N ILE A 153 16.41 29.01 -17.39
CA ILE A 153 14.97 29.23 -17.61
C ILE A 153 14.19 28.05 -17.02
N LEU A 154 14.67 26.84 -17.30
CA LEU A 154 14.07 25.57 -16.85
C LEU A 154 14.17 25.35 -15.33
N ALA A 155 15.06 26.05 -14.63
CA ALA A 155 15.13 26.02 -13.16
C ALA A 155 13.87 26.59 -12.50
N GLY A 156 13.08 27.43 -13.19
CA GLY A 156 11.85 28.03 -12.65
C GLY A 156 12.10 29.30 -11.81
N SER A 157 11.04 30.00 -11.41
CA SER A 157 11.11 31.29 -10.67
C SER A 157 11.48 31.15 -9.19
N GLU A 158 11.29 29.97 -8.61
CA GLU A 158 11.37 29.79 -7.16
C GLU A 158 12.78 29.48 -6.63
N ASP A 159 13.75 29.22 -7.50
CA ASP A 159 15.12 28.86 -7.10
C ASP A 159 16.16 29.83 -7.69
N PRO A 160 16.28 31.06 -7.13
CA PRO A 160 17.17 32.09 -7.66
C PRO A 160 18.66 31.71 -7.59
N GLN A 161 19.04 30.93 -6.57
CA GLN A 161 20.42 30.43 -6.43
C GLN A 161 20.79 29.47 -7.57
N LEU A 162 19.91 28.52 -7.87
CA LEU A 162 20.12 27.54 -8.95
C LEU A 162 20.15 28.22 -10.33
N LYS A 163 19.31 29.25 -10.50
CA LYS A 163 19.33 30.14 -11.65
C LYS A 163 20.68 30.86 -11.81
N SER A 164 21.20 31.44 -10.74
CA SER A 164 22.50 32.10 -10.75
C SER A 164 23.62 31.14 -11.13
N LEU A 165 23.58 29.91 -10.60
CA LEU A 165 24.59 28.88 -10.89
C LEU A 165 24.70 28.58 -12.40
N TRP A 166 23.56 28.41 -13.10
CA TRP A 166 23.59 28.17 -14.55
C TRP A 166 24.15 29.34 -15.35
N TYR A 167 23.86 30.58 -14.95
CA TYR A 167 24.48 31.73 -15.58
C TYR A 167 25.99 31.74 -15.36
N THR A 168 26.46 31.50 -14.13
CA THR A 168 27.89 31.41 -13.82
C THR A 168 28.58 30.34 -14.66
N LEU A 169 28.00 29.14 -14.76
CA LEU A 169 28.55 28.07 -15.59
C LEU A 169 28.61 28.44 -17.08
N HIS A 170 27.58 29.13 -17.60
CA HIS A 170 27.58 29.61 -18.98
C HIS A 170 28.74 30.57 -19.27
N TYR A 171 28.98 31.55 -18.38
CA TYR A 171 30.07 32.50 -18.54
C TYR A 171 31.45 31.84 -18.43
N ILE A 172 31.65 30.94 -17.47
CA ILE A 172 32.90 30.19 -17.31
C ILE A 172 33.24 29.43 -18.59
N LEU A 173 32.28 28.69 -19.15
CA LEU A 173 32.52 27.91 -20.36
C LEU A 173 32.85 28.80 -21.57
N LYS A 174 32.15 29.93 -21.73
CA LYS A 174 32.48 30.89 -22.80
C LYS A 174 33.91 31.43 -22.70
N ILE A 175 34.38 31.74 -21.49
CA ILE A 175 35.75 32.24 -21.27
C ILE A 175 36.77 31.15 -21.59
N VAL A 176 36.52 29.91 -21.12
CA VAL A 176 37.43 28.78 -21.36
C VAL A 176 37.57 28.47 -22.84
N PHE A 177 36.46 28.45 -23.59
CA PHE A 177 36.52 28.22 -25.04
C PHE A 177 37.22 29.38 -25.77
N ALA A 178 36.96 30.64 -25.39
CA ALA A 178 37.64 31.79 -25.97
C ALA A 178 39.17 31.74 -25.74
N ALA A 179 39.63 31.24 -24.59
CA ALA A 179 41.05 31.11 -24.28
C ALA A 179 41.75 29.90 -24.93
N GLN A 180 41.02 29.00 -25.59
CA GLN A 180 41.59 27.90 -26.38
C GLN A 180 41.76 28.24 -27.86
N ASP A 181 41.10 29.31 -28.32
CA ASP A 181 41.16 29.79 -29.71
C ASP A 181 42.20 30.91 -29.92
N ASP A 182 42.88 31.34 -28.85
CA ASP A 182 44.03 32.27 -28.83
C ASP A 182 45.37 31.52 -28.67
#